data_AF-A0A9N9KQ76-F1
#
_entry.id   AF-A0A9N9KQ76-F1
#
_cell.length_a   1.000
_cell.length_b   1.000
_cell.length_c   1.000
_cell.angle_alpha   90.00
_cell.angle_beta   90.00
_cell.angle_gamma   90.00
#
_symmetry.space_group_name_H-M   'P 1'
#
loop_
_entity.id
_entity.type
_entity.pdbx_description
1 polymer ?
#
loop_
_entity_poly.entity_id
_entity_poly.type
_entity_poly.pdbx_seq_one_letter_code
_entity_poly.pdbx_strand_id
1 'polypeptide(L)'
;MQRKENQVCGQCSKRFPNPEKECYYDAKLYHSNSSHLTPNASAYTSDASDVEGSPSPPTMETELFSHFTTITAYQMPSSSSQASSIWTKKVPTMALEFPYLYNAMLGIAALHKLSLNPEHSSLRAATYQFVDHTIAGHRNDISQLHAKNAEALLVTSALLSLHAHLRPIYLSSEKGYVPPVTAFRLQRGTREIVLATEPLIGTTEIHQHFANTASLDLEQPISTSTSTPSASTPRLLIPEDTHLLPYLHSADVSPQRKHLYTSTLQLLYPILSALRTGSHPIHWTRQRLLAFPEEIPSAMVGLLEEKDALALSILARYYALLGCVKGEWWLDGRAGYEIHGLTSLMPAGWETIMEWPLSLLTLGM
;
A
#
# COMPACT_ATOMS: atom_id res chain seq x y z
N MET A 1 11.72 52.18 -13.65
CA MET A 1 11.78 50.78 -13.21
C MET A 1 10.67 50.55 -12.20
N GLN A 2 9.51 50.03 -12.64
CA GLN A 2 8.40 49.66 -11.77
C GLN A 2 8.16 48.15 -11.94
N ARG A 3 8.15 47.43 -10.81
CA ARG A 3 7.89 45.99 -10.71
C ARG A 3 6.46 45.70 -11.18
N LYS A 4 6.29 44.75 -12.10
CA LYS A 4 5.00 44.14 -12.40
C LYS A 4 4.68 43.13 -11.30
N GLU A 5 3.63 43.40 -10.52
CA GLU A 5 2.99 42.40 -9.68
C GLU A 5 2.18 41.46 -10.58
N ASN A 6 2.51 40.17 -10.56
CA ASN A 6 1.68 39.14 -11.20
C ASN A 6 0.54 38.76 -10.24
N GLN A 7 -0.71 39.01 -10.66
CA GLN A 7 -1.88 38.54 -9.93
C GLN A 7 -1.93 37.01 -9.94
N VAL A 8 -2.14 36.40 -8.77
CA VAL A 8 -2.31 34.95 -8.60
C VAL A 8 -3.79 34.62 -8.77
N CYS A 9 -4.13 33.82 -9.79
CA CYS A 9 -5.49 33.33 -10.00
C CYS A 9 -5.75 32.06 -9.19
N GLY A 10 -6.69 32.13 -8.24
CA GLY A 10 -7.03 31.06 -7.30
C GLY A 10 -8.08 30.04 -7.76
N GLN A 11 -8.57 30.06 -9.01
CA GLN A 11 -9.62 29.13 -9.47
C GLN A 11 -9.58 28.84 -10.99
N CYS A 12 -8.46 28.32 -11.53
CA CYS A 12 -8.43 27.85 -12.92
C CYS A 12 -8.54 26.31 -13.00
N SER A 13 -9.66 25.81 -13.51
CA SER A 13 -9.99 24.38 -13.66
C SER A 13 -9.56 23.75 -15.00
N LYS A 14 -8.58 24.34 -15.72
CA LYS A 14 -7.97 23.73 -16.91
C LYS A 14 -6.48 23.46 -16.69
N ARG A 15 -6.14 22.24 -16.29
CA ARG A 15 -4.75 21.74 -16.42
C ARG A 15 -4.57 21.24 -17.85
N PHE A 16 -3.85 22.00 -18.69
CA PHE A 16 -3.46 21.53 -20.03
C PHE A 16 -2.19 20.67 -19.94
N PRO A 17 -2.07 19.58 -20.74
CA PRO A 17 -0.94 18.67 -20.71
C PRO A 17 0.23 19.08 -21.64
N ASN A 18 0.35 20.36 -22.04
CA ASN A 18 1.36 20.76 -23.03
C ASN A 18 2.07 22.08 -22.62
N PRO A 19 3.37 22.06 -22.27
CA PRO A 19 4.08 23.19 -21.67
C PRO A 19 4.51 24.30 -22.66
N GLU A 20 4.26 24.17 -23.96
CA GLU A 20 4.72 25.14 -24.98
C GLU A 20 3.67 26.18 -25.40
N LYS A 21 2.48 26.22 -24.79
CA LYS A 21 1.48 27.26 -25.06
C LYS A 21 1.34 28.18 -23.84
N GLU A 22 1.90 29.39 -23.94
CA GLU A 22 1.74 30.43 -22.92
C GLU A 22 0.27 30.89 -22.79
N CYS A 23 -0.15 31.17 -21.55
CA CYS A 23 -1.49 31.66 -21.23
C CYS A 23 -1.59 33.15 -21.58
N TYR A 24 -2.40 33.50 -22.58
CA TYR A 24 -2.69 34.89 -22.93
C TYR A 24 -4.07 35.30 -22.41
N TYR A 25 -4.14 36.43 -21.70
CA TYR A 25 -5.37 37.01 -21.16
C TYR A 25 -5.66 38.33 -21.88
N ASP A 26 -6.78 38.44 -22.60
CA ASP A 26 -7.16 39.66 -23.32
C ASP A 26 -8.08 40.54 -22.46
N ALA A 27 -7.53 41.61 -21.88
CA ALA A 27 -8.19 42.44 -20.88
C ALA A 27 -9.12 43.53 -21.45
N LYS A 28 -9.59 43.42 -22.69
CA LYS A 28 -10.36 44.49 -23.37
C LYS A 28 -11.76 44.07 -23.81
N LEU A 29 -12.67 43.74 -22.89
CA LEU A 29 -14.10 43.62 -23.25
C LEU A 29 -15.14 44.11 -22.23
N TYR A 30 -14.78 44.84 -21.17
CA TYR A 30 -15.80 45.45 -20.30
C TYR A 30 -15.51 46.92 -20.00
N HIS A 31 -15.90 47.79 -20.92
CA HIS A 31 -16.19 49.19 -20.64
C HIS A 31 -17.54 49.57 -21.28
N SER A 32 -18.31 50.35 -20.51
CA SER A 32 -19.62 50.98 -20.79
C SER A 32 -20.85 50.06 -20.62
N ASN A 33 -21.89 50.38 -19.84
CA ASN A 33 -22.34 51.66 -19.26
C ASN A 33 -22.98 51.48 -17.87
N SER A 34 -22.64 52.41 -16.97
CA SER A 34 -23.35 52.70 -15.73
C SER A 34 -24.46 53.72 -16.00
N SER A 35 -25.66 53.47 -15.48
CA SER A 35 -26.66 54.51 -15.25
C SER A 35 -27.28 54.33 -13.87
N HIS A 36 -27.06 55.36 -13.04
CA HIS A 36 -27.56 55.56 -11.68
C HIS A 36 -29.08 55.43 -11.55
N LEU A 37 -29.57 54.71 -10.52
CA LEU A 37 -30.77 55.06 -9.75
C LEU A 37 -30.64 54.54 -8.28
N THR A 38 -31.16 55.32 -7.34
CA THR A 38 -31.04 55.33 -5.87
C THR A 38 -31.63 54.13 -5.10
N PRO A 39 -31.29 53.92 -3.81
CA PRO A 39 -31.74 52.77 -3.04
C PRO A 39 -33.15 52.98 -2.48
N ASN A 40 -34.08 52.09 -2.80
CA ASN A 40 -35.39 52.05 -2.16
C ASN A 40 -35.54 50.75 -1.36
N ALA A 41 -35.59 50.90 -0.03
CA ALA A 41 -35.94 49.84 0.89
C ALA A 41 -37.41 49.46 0.68
N SER A 42 -37.67 48.22 0.27
CA SER A 42 -39.00 47.61 0.38
C SER A 42 -38.82 46.14 0.74
N ALA A 43 -39.54 45.72 1.77
CA ALA A 43 -39.55 44.39 2.33
C ALA A 43 -39.72 43.30 1.26
N TYR A 44 -38.80 42.34 1.22
CA TYR A 44 -39.08 41.04 0.61
C TYR A 44 -39.66 40.14 1.70
N THR A 45 -40.98 40.04 1.62
CA THR A 45 -41.78 38.97 2.17
C THR A 45 -41.13 37.62 1.87
N SER A 46 -41.00 36.82 2.93
CA SER A 46 -40.78 35.39 2.90
C SER A 46 -41.77 34.74 1.94
N ASP A 47 -41.30 34.41 0.74
CA ASP A 47 -41.92 33.39 -0.08
C ASP A 47 -41.08 32.12 0.08
N ALA A 48 -41.45 31.33 1.09
CA ALA A 48 -40.97 29.97 1.24
C ALA A 48 -41.59 29.16 0.11
N SER A 49 -41.00 29.25 -1.08
CA SER A 49 -41.22 28.26 -2.12
C SER A 49 -40.46 27.03 -1.67
N ASP A 50 -41.20 26.06 -1.13
CA ASP A 50 -40.77 24.68 -0.97
C ASP A 50 -40.29 24.17 -2.33
N VAL A 51 -38.98 24.29 -2.57
CA VAL A 51 -38.31 23.48 -3.57
C VAL A 51 -38.26 22.09 -2.97
N GLU A 52 -39.21 21.24 -3.34
CA GLU A 52 -39.08 19.78 -3.24
C GLU A 52 -37.81 19.39 -4.01
N GLY A 53 -36.67 19.47 -3.33
CA GLY A 53 -35.39 19.02 -3.83
C GLY A 53 -35.47 17.51 -3.97
N SER A 54 -35.62 17.04 -5.21
CA SER A 54 -35.31 15.64 -5.52
C SER A 54 -33.95 15.31 -4.88
N PRO A 55 -33.82 14.22 -4.09
CA PRO A 55 -32.57 13.93 -3.41
C PRO A 55 -31.47 13.81 -4.46
N SER A 56 -30.44 14.65 -4.32
CA SER A 56 -29.25 14.56 -5.17
C SER A 56 -28.70 13.12 -5.07
N PRO A 57 -28.25 12.53 -6.19
CA PRO A 57 -27.67 11.19 -6.14
C PRO A 57 -26.52 11.14 -5.12
N PRO A 58 -26.29 9.98 -4.47
CA PRO A 58 -25.18 9.83 -3.54
C PRO A 58 -23.86 10.25 -4.17
N THR A 59 -23.02 10.95 -3.41
CA THR A 59 -21.67 11.29 -3.86
C THR A 59 -20.80 10.03 -3.93
N MET A 60 -19.74 10.06 -4.73
CA MET A 60 -18.78 8.94 -4.82
C MET A 60 -18.21 8.58 -3.45
N GLU A 61 -17.92 9.58 -2.63
CA GLU A 61 -17.42 9.45 -1.27
C GLU A 61 -18.43 8.72 -0.38
N THR A 62 -19.72 9.05 -0.48
CA THR A 62 -20.79 8.35 0.25
C THR A 62 -20.88 6.89 -0.17
N GLU A 63 -20.84 6.61 -1.47
CA GLU A 63 -20.86 5.23 -1.98
C GLU A 63 -19.63 4.43 -1.54
N LEU A 64 -18.44 5.03 -1.58
CA LEU A 64 -17.20 4.37 -1.18
C LEU A 64 -17.14 4.15 0.34
N PHE A 65 -17.64 5.08 1.14
CA PHE A 65 -17.77 4.91 2.59
C PHE A 65 -18.74 3.77 2.92
N SER A 66 -19.89 3.73 2.24
CA SER A 66 -20.85 2.63 2.37
C SER A 66 -20.23 1.29 1.96
N HIS A 67 -19.54 1.25 0.82
CA HIS A 67 -18.83 0.04 0.34
C HIS A 67 -17.72 -0.41 1.31
N PHE A 68 -17.02 0.53 1.94
CA PHE A 68 -16.02 0.20 2.95
C PHE A 68 -16.66 -0.49 4.15
N THR A 69 -17.65 0.17 4.75
CA THR A 69 -18.29 -0.26 6.01
C THR A 69 -19.11 -1.55 5.88
N THR A 70 -19.66 -1.83 4.69
CA THR A 70 -20.53 -2.99 4.47
C THR A 70 -19.82 -4.20 3.85
N ILE A 71 -18.74 -3.99 3.09
CA ILE A 71 -18.07 -5.07 2.36
C ILE A 71 -16.57 -5.08 2.64
N THR A 72 -15.86 -3.99 2.31
CA THR A 72 -14.38 -3.98 2.30
C THR A 72 -13.79 -4.26 3.68
N ALA A 73 -14.36 -3.68 4.74
CA ALA A 73 -13.90 -3.85 6.12
C ALA A 73 -13.85 -5.33 6.57
N TYR A 74 -14.78 -6.15 6.09
CA TYR A 74 -14.84 -7.58 6.40
C TYR A 74 -13.83 -8.43 5.60
N GLN A 75 -13.17 -7.83 4.62
CA GLN A 75 -12.17 -8.45 3.75
C GLN A 75 -10.79 -7.78 3.87
N MET A 76 -10.61 -6.94 4.89
CA MET A 76 -9.32 -6.36 5.23
C MET A 76 -8.37 -7.41 5.86
N PRO A 77 -7.04 -7.18 5.82
CA PRO A 77 -6.09 -8.02 6.54
C PRO A 77 -6.51 -8.24 8.00
N SER A 78 -6.49 -9.50 8.44
CA SER A 78 -6.87 -9.90 9.81
C SER A 78 -8.35 -9.67 10.19
N SER A 79 -9.24 -9.46 9.23
CA SER A 79 -10.69 -9.30 9.48
C SER A 79 -11.37 -10.54 10.07
N SER A 80 -10.77 -11.71 9.92
CA SER A 80 -11.21 -12.98 10.51
C SER A 80 -10.67 -13.23 11.93
N SER A 81 -9.87 -12.31 12.46
CA SER A 81 -9.31 -12.40 13.82
C SER A 81 -10.20 -11.69 14.85
N GLN A 82 -9.81 -11.80 16.13
CA GLN A 82 -10.43 -11.03 17.22
C GLN A 82 -10.35 -9.51 16.98
N ALA A 83 -9.42 -9.05 16.13
CA ALA A 83 -9.24 -7.64 15.75
C ALA A 83 -10.19 -7.17 14.62
N SER A 84 -11.19 -7.96 14.22
CA SER A 84 -12.19 -7.58 13.20
C SER A 84 -12.90 -6.24 13.51
N SER A 85 -13.05 -5.94 14.81
CA SER A 85 -13.68 -4.70 15.30
C SER A 85 -12.94 -3.44 14.86
N ILE A 86 -11.62 -3.54 14.65
CA ILE A 86 -10.78 -2.42 14.21
C ILE A 86 -11.27 -1.92 12.85
N TRP A 87 -11.35 -2.80 11.86
CA TRP A 87 -11.75 -2.42 10.50
C TRP A 87 -13.24 -2.13 10.37
N THR A 88 -14.09 -2.87 11.09
CA THR A 88 -15.55 -2.79 10.92
C THR A 88 -16.19 -1.67 11.73
N LYS A 89 -15.55 -1.18 12.80
CA LYS A 89 -16.11 -0.15 13.69
C LYS A 89 -15.16 1.00 13.96
N LYS A 90 -13.95 0.72 14.45
CA LYS A 90 -13.04 1.78 14.93
C LYS A 90 -12.52 2.66 13.80
N VAL A 91 -12.03 2.05 12.73
CA VAL A 91 -11.46 2.79 11.58
C VAL A 91 -12.51 3.67 10.89
N PRO A 92 -13.72 3.20 10.56
CA PRO A 92 -14.75 4.07 9.98
C PRO A 92 -15.16 5.23 10.88
N THR A 93 -15.25 5.01 12.19
CA THR A 93 -15.60 6.06 13.16
C THR A 93 -14.51 7.11 13.22
N MET A 94 -13.25 6.68 13.38
CA MET A 94 -12.08 7.54 13.42
C MET A 94 -11.87 8.30 12.10
N ALA A 95 -12.18 7.68 10.97
CA ALA A 95 -12.11 8.32 9.66
C ALA A 95 -13.01 9.56 9.56
N LEU A 96 -14.12 9.63 10.28
CA LEU A 96 -14.99 10.82 10.29
C LEU A 96 -14.35 12.01 11.03
N GLU A 97 -13.36 11.76 11.90
CA GLU A 97 -12.64 12.80 12.64
C GLU A 97 -11.34 13.23 11.95
N PHE A 98 -10.69 12.31 11.22
CA PHE A 98 -9.38 12.54 10.59
C PHE A 98 -9.47 12.48 9.06
N PRO A 99 -9.47 13.62 8.35
CA PRO A 99 -9.66 13.66 6.90
C PRO A 99 -8.63 12.84 6.11
N TYR A 100 -7.38 12.77 6.56
CA TYR A 100 -6.36 11.93 5.89
C TYR A 100 -6.69 10.44 5.98
N LEU A 101 -7.21 9.99 7.12
CA LEU A 101 -7.64 8.60 7.31
C LEU A 101 -8.89 8.30 6.47
N TYR A 102 -9.82 9.25 6.42
CA TYR A 102 -10.99 9.18 5.55
C TYR A 102 -10.61 8.91 4.10
N ASN A 103 -9.73 9.75 3.56
CA ASN A 103 -9.25 9.60 2.18
C ASN A 103 -8.52 8.26 1.98
N ALA A 104 -7.68 7.84 2.92
CA ALA A 104 -6.98 6.55 2.84
C ALA A 104 -7.98 5.39 2.72
N MET A 105 -9.01 5.41 3.57
CA MET A 105 -10.07 4.41 3.63
C MET A 105 -10.92 4.40 2.34
N LEU A 106 -11.33 5.56 1.85
CA LEU A 106 -12.07 5.66 0.58
C LEU A 106 -11.25 5.14 -0.60
N GLY A 107 -9.96 5.44 -0.63
CA GLY A 107 -9.06 4.92 -1.65
C GLY A 107 -8.96 3.39 -1.63
N ILE A 108 -8.92 2.76 -0.45
CA ILE A 108 -8.93 1.29 -0.34
C ILE A 108 -10.27 0.73 -0.83
N ALA A 109 -11.39 1.36 -0.47
CA ALA A 109 -12.70 0.97 -0.97
C ALA A 109 -12.81 1.08 -2.51
N ALA A 110 -12.19 2.12 -3.10
CA ALA A 110 -12.14 2.31 -4.54
C ALA A 110 -11.30 1.23 -5.23
N LEU A 111 -10.14 0.88 -4.68
CA LEU A 111 -9.31 -0.23 -5.17
C LEU A 111 -10.04 -1.57 -5.05
N HIS A 112 -10.77 -1.80 -3.96
CA HIS A 112 -11.58 -2.99 -3.81
C HIS A 112 -12.74 -3.04 -4.83
N LYS A 113 -13.43 -1.92 -5.07
CA LYS A 113 -14.40 -1.86 -6.19
C LYS A 113 -13.76 -2.16 -7.55
N LEU A 114 -12.54 -1.67 -7.79
CA LEU A 114 -11.80 -1.94 -9.03
C LEU A 114 -11.38 -3.41 -9.16
N SER A 115 -11.09 -4.10 -8.06
CA SER A 115 -10.80 -5.55 -8.11
C SER A 115 -12.05 -6.37 -8.48
N LEU A 116 -13.25 -5.88 -8.13
CA LEU A 116 -14.52 -6.51 -8.50
C LEU A 116 -14.99 -6.11 -9.91
N ASN A 117 -14.69 -4.88 -10.34
CA ASN A 117 -15.03 -4.36 -11.65
C ASN A 117 -13.91 -3.44 -12.20
N PRO A 118 -12.98 -4.00 -13.00
CA PRO A 118 -11.83 -3.25 -13.51
C PRO A 118 -12.18 -2.13 -14.49
N GLU A 119 -13.36 -2.05 -15.08
CA GLU A 119 -13.66 -1.09 -16.15
C GLU A 119 -13.97 0.34 -15.65
N HIS A 120 -13.99 0.56 -14.34
CA HIS A 120 -14.44 1.84 -13.75
C HIS A 120 -13.35 2.94 -13.78
N SER A 121 -13.19 3.61 -14.92
CA SER A 121 -12.15 4.65 -15.15
C SER A 121 -12.19 5.80 -14.13
N SER A 122 -13.37 6.23 -13.69
CA SER A 122 -13.52 7.31 -12.69
C SER A 122 -12.94 6.96 -11.32
N LEU A 123 -13.04 5.69 -10.88
CA LEU A 123 -12.47 5.23 -9.62
C LEU A 123 -10.94 5.29 -9.64
N ARG A 124 -10.31 5.06 -10.81
CA ARG A 124 -8.85 5.16 -10.94
C ARG A 124 -8.36 6.58 -10.66
N ALA A 125 -8.98 7.57 -11.32
CA ALA A 125 -8.64 8.98 -11.12
C ALA A 125 -8.91 9.43 -9.68
N ALA A 126 -10.05 9.05 -9.11
CA ALA A 126 -10.41 9.36 -7.73
C ALA A 126 -9.43 8.74 -6.71
N THR A 127 -8.97 7.50 -6.95
CA THR A 127 -8.00 6.83 -6.06
C THR A 127 -6.70 7.61 -5.95
N TYR A 128 -6.19 8.19 -7.05
CA TYR A 128 -5.00 9.06 -6.99
C TYR A 128 -5.27 10.30 -6.14
N GLN A 129 -6.42 10.95 -6.30
CA GLN A 129 -6.79 12.12 -5.51
C GLN A 129 -6.89 11.78 -4.02
N PHE A 130 -7.53 10.66 -3.65
CA PHE A 130 -7.61 10.22 -2.26
C PHE A 130 -6.22 9.98 -1.65
N VAL A 131 -5.32 9.32 -2.38
CA VAL A 131 -3.96 9.07 -1.89
C VAL A 131 -3.17 10.37 -1.74
N ASP A 132 -3.29 11.32 -2.67
CA ASP A 132 -2.60 12.62 -2.57
C ASP A 132 -3.05 13.40 -1.32
N HIS A 133 -4.36 13.47 -1.06
CA HIS A 133 -4.90 14.11 0.16
C HIS A 133 -4.47 13.36 1.43
N THR A 134 -4.43 12.02 1.38
CA THR A 134 -3.96 11.19 2.49
C THR A 134 -2.52 11.52 2.84
N ILE A 135 -1.61 11.52 1.85
CA ILE A 135 -0.18 11.78 2.06
C ILE A 135 0.04 13.20 2.61
N ALA A 136 -0.65 14.19 2.03
CA ALA A 136 -0.53 15.57 2.46
C ALA A 136 -0.96 15.76 3.92
N GLY A 137 -2.13 15.23 4.30
CA GLY A 137 -2.63 15.35 5.67
C GLY A 137 -1.82 14.51 6.67
N HIS A 138 -1.47 13.27 6.32
CA HIS A 138 -0.67 12.39 7.17
C HIS A 138 0.71 12.99 7.48
N ARG A 139 1.38 13.56 6.47
CA ARG A 139 2.68 14.21 6.63
C ARG A 139 2.61 15.47 7.51
N ASN A 140 1.50 16.20 7.45
CA ASN A 140 1.33 17.38 8.30
C ASN A 140 1.12 16.97 9.76
N ASP A 141 0.27 15.98 10.02
CA ASP A 141 -0.08 15.56 11.38
C ASP A 141 1.02 14.74 12.06
N ILE A 142 1.81 13.94 11.31
CA ILE A 142 2.90 13.15 11.89
C ILE A 142 3.99 14.03 12.52
N SER A 143 4.14 15.28 12.06
CA SER A 143 5.06 16.26 12.66
C SER A 143 4.63 16.70 14.07
N GLN A 144 3.36 16.46 14.42
CA GLN A 144 2.74 16.80 15.70
C GLN A 144 2.16 15.53 16.36
N LEU A 145 2.96 14.47 16.42
CA LEU A 145 2.54 13.19 17.00
C LEU A 145 2.18 13.35 18.49
N HIS A 146 0.95 12.94 18.84
CA HIS A 146 0.45 12.94 20.21
C HIS A 146 -0.65 11.87 20.40
N ALA A 147 -1.04 11.58 21.65
CA ALA A 147 -1.97 10.47 21.94
C ALA A 147 -3.30 10.50 21.15
N LYS A 148 -3.85 11.68 20.84
CA LYS A 148 -5.14 11.80 20.12
C LYS A 148 -5.07 11.46 18.62
N ASN A 149 -3.94 11.65 17.95
CA ASN A 149 -3.77 11.40 16.51
C ASN A 149 -2.94 10.14 16.24
N ALA A 150 -2.31 9.56 17.26
CA ALA A 150 -1.41 8.41 17.14
C ALA A 150 -2.09 7.20 16.47
N GLU A 151 -3.29 6.80 16.90
CA GLU A 151 -4.00 5.68 16.28
C GLU A 151 -4.36 5.98 14.82
N ALA A 152 -4.84 7.19 14.53
CA ALA A 152 -5.20 7.60 13.17
C ALA A 152 -3.99 7.64 12.24
N LEU A 153 -2.85 8.13 12.71
CA LEU A 153 -1.58 8.15 11.97
C LEU A 153 -1.07 6.74 11.70
N LEU A 154 -1.16 5.85 12.69
CA LEU A 154 -0.76 4.45 12.56
C LEU A 154 -1.62 3.70 11.54
N VAL A 155 -2.96 3.76 11.68
CA VAL A 155 -3.89 3.14 10.73
C VAL A 155 -3.69 3.70 9.32
N THR A 156 -3.54 5.02 9.19
CA THR A 156 -3.30 5.65 7.88
C THR A 156 -2.00 5.17 7.24
N SER A 157 -0.94 4.99 8.02
CA SER A 157 0.34 4.45 7.50
C SER A 157 0.18 3.02 6.98
N ALA A 158 -0.57 2.18 7.71
CA ALA A 158 -0.89 0.82 7.25
C ALA A 158 -1.71 0.83 5.96
N LEU A 159 -2.73 1.70 5.86
CA LEU A 159 -3.52 1.86 4.63
C LEU A 159 -2.70 2.41 3.46
N LEU A 160 -1.80 3.37 3.70
CA LEU A 160 -0.86 3.88 2.68
C LEU A 160 0.09 2.79 2.17
N SER A 161 0.55 1.92 3.06
CA SER A 161 1.36 0.76 2.69
C SER A 161 0.56 -0.21 1.81
N LEU A 162 -0.68 -0.50 2.19
CA LEU A 162 -1.59 -1.32 1.38
C LEU A 162 -1.87 -0.69 0.00
N HIS A 163 -2.12 0.61 -0.05
CA HIS A 163 -2.23 1.39 -1.30
C HIS A 163 -1.00 1.22 -2.19
N ALA A 164 0.21 1.29 -1.62
CA ALA A 164 1.43 1.16 -2.39
C ALA A 164 1.59 -0.23 -3.04
N HIS A 165 1.10 -1.28 -2.40
CA HIS A 165 1.10 -2.64 -2.93
C HIS A 165 -0.01 -2.88 -3.97
N LEU A 166 -1.20 -2.26 -3.81
CA LEU A 166 -2.36 -2.52 -4.67
C LEU A 166 -2.43 -1.66 -5.93
N ARG A 167 -2.01 -0.39 -5.85
CA ARG A 167 -2.12 0.54 -6.99
C ARG A 167 -1.42 0.05 -8.26
N PRO A 168 -0.22 -0.56 -8.22
CA PRO A 168 0.42 -1.09 -9.43
C PRO A 168 -0.42 -2.15 -10.15
N ILE A 169 -1.30 -2.86 -9.46
CA ILE A 169 -2.16 -3.91 -10.03
C ILE A 169 -3.38 -3.29 -10.71
N TYR A 170 -4.08 -2.38 -10.02
CA TYR A 170 -5.39 -1.88 -10.47
C TYR A 170 -5.35 -0.55 -11.23
N LEU A 171 -4.28 0.24 -11.06
CA LEU A 171 -4.16 1.59 -11.62
C LEU A 171 -3.06 1.73 -12.68
N SER A 172 -2.19 0.74 -12.86
CA SER A 172 -1.06 0.88 -13.80
C SER A 172 -1.53 1.15 -15.22
N SER A 173 -1.08 2.27 -15.77
CA SER A 173 -0.95 2.49 -17.21
C SER A 173 0.26 1.72 -17.74
N GLU A 174 0.29 1.37 -19.03
CA GLU A 174 1.31 0.61 -19.80
C GLU A 174 2.78 1.13 -19.72
N LYS A 175 3.30 1.43 -18.54
CA LYS A 175 4.70 1.75 -18.29
C LYS A 175 5.39 0.49 -17.79
N GLY A 176 6.67 0.34 -18.16
CA GLY A 176 7.49 -0.80 -17.79
C GLY A 176 7.50 -1.06 -16.28
N TYR A 177 7.76 -2.32 -15.91
CA TYR A 177 7.73 -2.76 -14.52
C TYR A 177 8.81 -2.08 -13.67
N VAL A 178 8.43 -1.75 -12.43
CA VAL A 178 9.32 -1.19 -11.41
C VAL A 178 9.16 -2.04 -10.14
N PRO A 179 10.25 -2.52 -9.52
CA PRO A 179 10.16 -3.24 -8.27
C PRO A 179 9.48 -2.39 -7.17
N PRO A 180 8.73 -3.00 -6.24
CA PRO A 180 7.88 -2.30 -5.26
C PRO A 180 8.67 -1.70 -4.08
N VAL A 181 9.80 -1.05 -4.36
CA VAL A 181 10.70 -0.42 -3.39
C VAL A 181 9.96 0.57 -2.49
N THR A 182 9.09 1.40 -3.07
CA THR A 182 8.29 2.38 -2.33
C THR A 182 7.33 1.70 -1.34
N ALA A 183 6.73 0.58 -1.72
CA ALA A 183 5.83 -0.15 -0.84
C ALA A 183 6.58 -0.74 0.37
N PHE A 184 7.78 -1.30 0.14
CA PHE A 184 8.65 -1.81 1.20
C PHE A 184 9.11 -0.69 2.16
N ARG A 185 9.45 0.49 1.62
CA ARG A 185 9.82 1.66 2.43
C ARG A 185 8.67 2.16 3.29
N LEU A 186 7.45 2.24 2.73
CA LEU A 186 6.26 2.68 3.46
C LEU A 186 5.89 1.69 4.56
N GLN A 187 6.00 0.40 4.30
CA GLN A 187 5.70 -0.62 5.30
C GLN A 187 6.71 -0.58 6.46
N ARG A 188 8.01 -0.43 6.17
CA ARG A 188 9.01 -0.17 7.22
C ARG A 188 8.71 1.13 7.99
N GLY A 189 8.32 2.20 7.30
CA GLY A 189 7.89 3.44 7.95
C GLY A 189 6.70 3.24 8.90
N THR A 190 5.78 2.33 8.57
CA THR A 190 4.68 1.94 9.46
C THR A 190 5.19 1.29 10.74
N ARG A 191 6.18 0.40 10.65
CA ARG A 191 6.84 -0.19 11.83
C ARG A 191 7.49 0.86 12.73
N GLU A 192 8.17 1.86 12.16
CA GLU A 192 8.74 2.96 12.94
C GLU A 192 7.66 3.79 13.65
N ILE A 193 6.49 3.97 13.03
CA ILE A 193 5.34 4.63 13.68
C ILE A 193 4.78 3.78 14.81
N VAL A 194 4.69 2.44 14.66
CA VAL A 194 4.29 1.53 15.75
C VAL A 194 5.22 1.74 16.96
N LEU A 195 6.53 1.75 16.75
CA LEU A 195 7.51 1.96 17.83
C LEU A 195 7.39 3.36 18.45
N ALA A 196 7.30 4.40 17.62
CA ALA A 196 7.20 5.78 18.10
C ALA A 196 5.89 6.05 18.88
N THR A 197 4.83 5.29 18.61
CA THR A 197 3.52 5.45 19.24
C THR A 197 3.32 4.59 20.48
N GLU A 198 4.20 3.63 20.76
CA GLU A 198 4.10 2.73 21.92
C GLU A 198 3.96 3.47 23.26
N PRO A 199 4.74 4.52 23.58
CA PRO A 199 4.59 5.25 24.84
C PRO A 199 3.25 6.00 24.99
N LEU A 200 2.56 6.25 23.87
CA LEU A 200 1.33 7.06 23.83
C LEU A 200 0.07 6.19 23.85
N ILE A 201 0.10 5.07 23.11
CA ILE A 201 -1.10 4.25 22.83
C ILE A 201 -0.82 2.74 22.93
N GLY A 202 0.27 2.30 23.56
CA GLY A 202 0.67 0.88 23.61
C GLY A 202 -0.36 -0.08 24.22
N THR A 203 -1.29 0.42 25.04
CA THR A 203 -2.37 -0.39 25.62
C THR A 203 -3.63 -0.45 24.75
N THR A 204 -3.67 0.28 23.64
CA THR A 204 -4.82 0.29 22.75
C THR A 204 -4.87 -0.98 21.89
N GLU A 205 -6.09 -1.44 21.59
CA GLU A 205 -6.31 -2.59 20.70
C GLU A 205 -5.69 -2.37 19.31
N ILE A 206 -5.71 -1.13 18.82
CA ILE A 206 -5.12 -0.77 17.52
C ILE A 206 -3.61 -0.93 17.55
N HIS A 207 -2.94 -0.34 18.54
CA HIS A 207 -1.48 -0.46 18.66
C HIS A 207 -1.05 -1.93 18.82
N GLN A 208 -1.68 -2.67 19.73
CA GLN A 208 -1.39 -4.08 19.96
C GLN A 208 -1.59 -4.93 18.70
N HIS A 209 -2.61 -4.66 17.89
CA HIS A 209 -2.83 -5.35 16.64
C HIS A 209 -1.66 -5.19 15.66
N PHE A 210 -1.20 -3.95 15.45
CA PHE A 210 -0.10 -3.67 14.53
C PHE A 210 1.26 -4.13 15.10
N ALA A 211 1.50 -3.99 16.41
CA ALA A 211 2.71 -4.48 17.07
C ALA A 211 2.85 -6.01 17.00
N ASN A 212 1.75 -6.74 17.20
CA ASN A 212 1.73 -8.20 17.09
C ASN A 212 1.88 -8.68 15.64
N THR A 213 1.42 -7.89 14.66
CA THR A 213 1.58 -8.21 13.24
C THR A 213 3.03 -8.03 12.79
N ALA A 214 3.73 -7.02 13.30
CA ALA A 214 5.14 -6.75 13.01
C ALA A 214 6.10 -7.77 13.66
N SER A 215 5.67 -8.44 14.74
CA SER A 215 6.51 -9.37 15.48
C SER A 215 6.49 -10.78 14.86
N LEU A 216 7.54 -11.15 14.13
CA LEU A 216 7.75 -12.53 13.68
C LEU A 216 8.04 -13.52 14.83
N ASP A 217 8.34 -13.02 16.03
CA ASP A 217 8.75 -13.76 17.24
C ASP A 217 7.66 -14.64 17.88
N LEU A 218 6.53 -14.85 17.21
CA LEU A 218 5.60 -15.92 17.59
C LEU A 218 6.17 -17.29 17.16
N GLU A 219 7.30 -17.68 17.76
CA GLU A 219 7.56 -19.07 18.08
C GLU A 219 6.50 -19.50 19.08
N GLN A 220 5.38 -20.05 18.60
CA GLN A 220 4.74 -21.10 19.38
C GLN A 220 5.52 -22.38 19.09
N PRO A 221 6.28 -22.92 20.07
CA PRO A 221 6.98 -24.17 19.86
C PRO A 221 5.93 -25.25 19.65
N ILE A 222 5.83 -25.77 18.43
CA ILE A 222 5.20 -27.06 18.21
C ILE A 222 6.19 -28.08 18.79
N SER A 223 5.90 -28.55 19.99
CA SER A 223 6.63 -29.63 20.66
C SER A 223 6.80 -30.80 19.70
N THR A 224 7.97 -30.88 19.06
CA THR A 224 8.42 -32.09 18.35
C THR A 224 9.84 -32.39 18.78
N SER A 225 9.99 -33.62 19.24
CA SER A 225 11.12 -34.26 19.88
C SER A 225 12.50 -33.96 19.28
N THR A 226 13.44 -33.70 20.19
CA THR A 226 14.87 -34.04 20.14
C THR A 226 15.41 -34.68 18.85
N SER A 227 16.18 -33.90 18.09
CA SER A 227 17.33 -34.42 17.36
C SER A 227 18.48 -33.39 17.40
N THR A 228 19.68 -33.92 17.58
CA THR A 228 20.94 -33.23 17.90
C THR A 228 21.39 -32.22 16.82
N PRO A 229 22.12 -31.15 17.19
CA PRO A 229 22.64 -30.18 16.23
C PRO A 229 23.94 -30.71 15.61
N SER A 230 23.88 -31.15 14.35
CA SER A 230 25.09 -31.36 13.53
C SER A 230 25.38 -30.11 12.71
N ALA A 231 26.56 -29.55 12.90
CA ALA A 231 27.08 -28.39 12.19
C ALA A 231 27.62 -28.80 10.81
N SER A 232 26.92 -28.43 9.73
CA SER A 232 27.51 -28.12 8.41
C SER A 232 26.41 -27.90 7.37
N THR A 233 26.50 -26.75 6.66
CA THR A 233 25.54 -26.19 5.68
C THR A 233 24.29 -25.57 6.33
N PRO A 234 24.08 -24.24 6.22
CA PRO A 234 22.79 -23.68 6.60
C PRO A 234 21.74 -24.39 5.75
N ARG A 235 20.63 -24.81 6.36
CA ARG A 235 19.45 -25.37 5.68
C ARG A 235 18.76 -24.27 4.84
N LEU A 236 19.50 -23.69 3.90
CA LEU A 236 19.14 -22.59 3.01
C LEU A 236 18.33 -23.05 1.79
N LEU A 237 18.16 -24.35 1.64
CA LEU A 237 17.57 -24.93 0.46
C LEU A 237 16.06 -25.09 0.64
N ILE A 238 15.32 -24.29 -0.12
CA ILE A 238 14.20 -24.84 -0.89
C ILE A 238 14.82 -26.01 -1.69
N PRO A 239 14.51 -27.30 -1.44
CA PRO A 239 15.26 -28.41 -2.02
C PRO A 239 15.27 -28.43 -3.57
N GLU A 240 14.32 -27.75 -4.20
CA GLU A 240 14.17 -27.60 -5.65
C GLU A 240 14.83 -26.34 -6.22
N ASP A 241 15.33 -25.44 -5.38
CA ASP A 241 15.88 -24.14 -5.80
C ASP A 241 17.41 -24.10 -5.69
N THR A 242 18.03 -25.15 -6.19
CA THR A 242 19.50 -25.29 -6.21
C THR A 242 20.15 -24.31 -7.18
N HIS A 243 19.38 -23.79 -8.15
CA HIS A 243 19.86 -22.86 -9.19
C HIS A 243 20.37 -21.52 -8.64
N LEU A 244 19.90 -21.08 -7.47
CA LEU A 244 20.38 -19.83 -6.86
C LEU A 244 21.74 -19.98 -6.16
N LEU A 245 22.08 -21.20 -5.69
CA LEU A 245 23.28 -21.44 -4.88
C LEU A 245 24.59 -21.04 -5.58
N PRO A 246 24.85 -21.40 -6.85
CA PRO A 246 26.09 -21.01 -7.52
C PRO A 246 26.31 -19.50 -7.54
N TYR A 247 25.24 -18.73 -7.74
CA TYR A 247 25.29 -17.27 -7.78
C TYR A 247 25.51 -16.66 -6.40
N LEU A 248 24.88 -17.20 -5.36
CA LEU A 248 25.14 -16.80 -3.96
C LEU A 248 26.58 -17.08 -3.54
N HIS A 249 27.19 -18.15 -4.07
CA HIS A 249 28.56 -18.54 -3.75
C HIS A 249 29.62 -17.96 -4.70
N SER A 250 29.22 -17.26 -5.77
CA SER A 250 30.14 -16.67 -6.76
C SER A 250 31.23 -15.83 -6.11
N ALA A 251 32.45 -15.92 -6.63
CA ALA A 251 33.59 -15.13 -6.16
C ALA A 251 33.39 -13.61 -6.34
N ASP A 252 32.54 -13.21 -7.30
CA ASP A 252 32.27 -11.82 -7.62
C ASP A 252 31.39 -11.12 -6.58
N VAL A 253 30.72 -11.89 -5.72
CA VAL A 253 29.84 -11.35 -4.67
C VAL A 253 30.64 -11.15 -3.38
N SER A 254 30.68 -9.91 -2.89
CA SER A 254 31.34 -9.58 -1.62
C SER A 254 30.77 -10.39 -0.43
N PRO A 255 31.59 -10.71 0.60
CA PRO A 255 31.12 -11.42 1.78
C PRO A 255 29.92 -10.76 2.47
N GLN A 256 29.88 -9.43 2.50
CA GLN A 256 28.78 -8.65 3.07
C GLN A 256 27.47 -8.85 2.30
N ARG A 257 27.52 -8.78 0.96
CA ARG A 257 26.35 -9.06 0.11
C ARG A 257 25.89 -10.51 0.23
N LYS A 258 26.82 -11.48 0.28
CA LYS A 258 26.49 -12.90 0.52
C LYS A 258 25.71 -13.08 1.81
N HIS A 259 26.18 -12.47 2.91
CA HIS A 259 25.49 -12.53 4.19
C HIS A 259 24.10 -11.89 4.13
N LEU A 260 23.98 -10.74 3.46
CA LEU A 260 22.71 -10.03 3.29
C LEU A 260 21.67 -10.85 2.49
N TYR A 261 22.06 -11.44 1.37
CA TYR A 261 21.19 -12.32 0.58
C TYR A 261 20.78 -13.56 1.38
N THR A 262 21.76 -14.18 2.04
CA THR A 262 21.58 -15.39 2.84
C THR A 262 20.61 -15.17 3.99
N SER A 263 20.80 -14.09 4.76
CA SER A 263 19.91 -13.74 5.88
C SER A 263 18.50 -13.40 5.41
N THR A 264 18.35 -12.71 4.27
CA THR A 264 17.02 -12.42 3.70
C THR A 264 16.31 -13.71 3.24
N LEU A 265 17.02 -14.64 2.61
CA LEU A 265 16.47 -15.95 2.22
C LEU A 265 16.05 -16.78 3.43
N GLN A 266 16.80 -16.71 4.54
CA GLN A 266 16.46 -17.41 5.78
C GLN A 266 15.09 -16.99 6.34
N LEU A 267 14.63 -15.76 6.08
CA LEU A 267 13.28 -15.30 6.47
C LEU A 267 12.17 -16.07 5.73
N LEU A 268 12.43 -16.53 4.51
CA LEU A 268 11.45 -17.25 3.68
C LEU A 268 11.37 -18.75 3.99
N TYR A 269 12.43 -19.33 4.55
CA TYR A 269 12.53 -20.77 4.79
C TYR A 269 11.44 -21.32 5.72
N PRO A 270 11.13 -20.71 6.89
CA PRO A 270 10.05 -21.19 7.75
C PRO A 270 8.68 -21.18 7.07
N ILE A 271 8.41 -20.16 6.25
CA ILE A 271 7.15 -19.99 5.51
C ILE A 271 6.98 -21.13 4.51
N LEU A 272 8.01 -21.38 3.71
CA LEU A 272 8.02 -22.47 2.76
C LEU A 272 7.89 -23.84 3.44
N SER A 273 8.60 -24.06 4.54
CA SER A 273 8.50 -25.30 5.31
C SER A 273 7.07 -25.51 5.81
N ALA A 274 6.45 -24.47 6.36
CA ALA A 274 5.06 -24.52 6.81
C ALA A 274 4.08 -24.86 5.70
N LEU A 275 4.23 -24.23 4.53
CA LEU A 275 3.40 -24.49 3.35
C LEU A 275 3.54 -25.93 2.84
N ARG A 276 4.75 -26.48 2.83
CA ARG A 276 5.00 -27.84 2.34
C ARG A 276 4.53 -28.92 3.30
N THR A 277 4.82 -28.76 4.59
CA THR A 277 4.54 -29.82 5.57
C THR A 277 3.16 -29.67 6.21
N GLY A 278 2.48 -28.54 6.01
CA GLY A 278 1.28 -28.19 6.76
C GLY A 278 1.55 -28.07 8.26
N SER A 279 2.78 -27.75 8.68
CA SER A 279 3.15 -27.73 10.10
C SER A 279 2.49 -26.61 10.88
N HIS A 280 2.11 -25.53 10.20
CA HIS A 280 1.42 -24.39 10.82
C HIS A 280 0.07 -24.11 10.14
N PRO A 281 -0.91 -23.55 10.87
CA PRO A 281 -2.14 -23.04 10.27
C PRO A 281 -1.88 -21.96 9.22
N ILE A 282 -2.75 -21.84 8.22
CA ILE A 282 -2.60 -20.87 7.12
C ILE A 282 -2.51 -19.40 7.60
N HIS A 283 -3.14 -19.05 8.72
CA HIS A 283 -3.07 -17.70 9.28
C HIS A 283 -1.66 -17.33 9.75
N TRP A 284 -0.87 -18.30 10.22
CA TRP A 284 0.53 -18.09 10.59
C TRP A 284 1.35 -17.74 9.35
N THR A 285 1.19 -18.51 8.26
CA THR A 285 1.87 -18.24 6.99
C THR A 285 1.53 -16.86 6.45
N ARG A 286 0.25 -16.47 6.51
CA ARG A 286 -0.22 -15.14 6.10
C ARG A 286 0.44 -14.03 6.92
N GLN A 287 0.49 -14.16 8.23
CA GLN A 287 1.14 -13.17 9.10
C GLN A 287 2.63 -13.02 8.77
N ARG A 288 3.35 -14.14 8.61
CA ARG A 288 4.78 -14.14 8.23
C ARG A 288 5.03 -13.46 6.89
N LEU A 289 4.18 -13.72 5.90
CA LEU A 289 4.27 -13.10 4.57
C LEU A 289 3.95 -11.60 4.59
N LEU A 290 3.02 -11.18 5.44
CA LEU A 290 2.67 -9.78 5.63
C LEU A 290 3.79 -9.01 6.34
N ALA A 291 4.47 -9.62 7.31
CA ALA A 291 5.56 -9.00 8.05
C ALA A 291 6.89 -8.96 7.29
N PHE A 292 7.10 -9.83 6.28
CA PHE A 292 8.37 -9.90 5.53
C PHE A 292 8.91 -8.55 5.01
N PRO A 293 8.10 -7.65 4.40
CA PRO A 293 8.59 -6.35 3.93
C PRO A 293 9.08 -5.42 5.05
N GLU A 294 8.66 -5.64 6.30
CA GLU A 294 9.11 -4.86 7.46
C GLU A 294 10.48 -5.33 7.96
N GLU A 295 10.75 -6.63 7.79
CA GLU A 295 11.90 -7.35 8.36
C GLU A 295 13.10 -7.44 7.41
N ILE A 296 12.85 -7.35 6.10
CA ILE A 296 13.92 -7.30 5.10
C ILE A 296 14.86 -6.12 5.39
N PRO A 297 16.20 -6.29 5.35
CA PRO A 297 17.13 -5.20 5.66
C PRO A 297 17.04 -4.01 4.68
N SER A 298 17.35 -2.81 5.15
CA SER A 298 17.34 -1.60 4.29
C SER A 298 18.32 -1.67 3.14
N ALA A 299 19.49 -2.28 3.35
CA ALA A 299 20.48 -2.52 2.30
C ALA A 299 19.92 -3.42 1.18
N MET A 300 19.11 -4.42 1.51
CA MET A 300 18.47 -5.28 0.53
C MET A 300 17.44 -4.52 -0.32
N VAL A 301 16.70 -3.58 0.30
CA VAL A 301 15.79 -2.68 -0.42
C VAL A 301 16.56 -1.74 -1.37
N GLY A 302 17.76 -1.30 -0.99
CA GLY A 302 18.66 -0.56 -1.88
C GLY A 302 19.07 -1.38 -3.10
N LEU A 303 19.42 -2.65 -2.91
CA LEU A 303 19.75 -3.56 -4.02
C LEU A 303 18.56 -3.80 -4.97
N LEU A 304 17.33 -3.82 -4.46
CA LEU A 304 16.12 -3.89 -5.30
C LEU A 304 15.94 -2.64 -6.17
N GLU A 305 16.27 -1.46 -5.64
CA GLU A 305 16.24 -0.19 -6.38
C GLU A 305 17.32 -0.15 -7.47
N GLU A 306 18.51 -0.70 -7.16
CA GLU A 306 19.61 -0.90 -8.12
C GLU A 306 19.33 -2.02 -9.14
N LYS A 307 18.21 -2.75 -9.02
CA LYS A 307 17.83 -3.90 -9.86
C LYS A 307 18.89 -5.01 -9.85
N ASP A 308 19.53 -5.22 -8.70
CA ASP A 308 20.47 -6.32 -8.50
C ASP A 308 19.78 -7.67 -8.72
N ALA A 309 20.30 -8.48 -9.65
CA ALA A 309 19.63 -9.70 -10.10
C ALA A 309 19.42 -10.73 -8.97
N LEU A 310 20.39 -10.86 -8.05
CA LEU A 310 20.24 -11.71 -6.86
C LEU A 310 19.13 -11.20 -5.95
N ALA A 311 19.10 -9.90 -5.66
CA ALA A 311 18.06 -9.30 -4.84
C ALA A 311 16.66 -9.49 -5.45
N LEU A 312 16.52 -9.23 -6.75
CA LEU A 312 15.27 -9.43 -7.49
C LEU A 312 14.82 -10.90 -7.46
N SER A 313 15.76 -11.85 -7.57
CA SER A 313 15.45 -13.27 -7.54
C SER A 313 14.94 -13.73 -6.17
N ILE A 314 15.50 -13.17 -5.09
CA ILE A 314 15.05 -13.43 -3.72
C ILE A 314 13.66 -12.86 -3.51
N LEU A 315 13.40 -11.65 -4.03
CA LEU A 315 12.07 -11.05 -3.99
C LEU A 315 11.03 -11.86 -4.80
N ALA A 316 11.43 -12.45 -5.94
CA ALA A 316 10.54 -13.31 -6.71
C ALA A 316 10.10 -14.55 -5.91
N ARG A 317 11.00 -15.12 -5.09
CA ARG A 317 10.67 -16.23 -4.20
C ARG A 317 9.68 -15.84 -3.11
N TYR A 318 9.84 -14.64 -2.54
CA TYR A 318 8.84 -14.08 -1.63
C TYR A 318 7.46 -14.00 -2.29
N TYR A 319 7.36 -13.45 -3.50
CA TYR A 319 6.09 -13.37 -4.22
C TYR A 319 5.53 -14.72 -4.62
N ALA A 320 6.38 -15.71 -4.90
CA ALA A 320 5.93 -17.06 -5.19
C ALA A 320 5.23 -17.69 -3.98
N LEU A 321 5.82 -17.53 -2.78
CA LEU A 321 5.20 -17.95 -1.52
C LEU A 321 3.93 -17.16 -1.20
N LEU A 322 3.93 -15.85 -1.49
CA LEU A 322 2.75 -15.00 -1.34
C LEU A 322 1.59 -15.50 -2.22
N GLY A 323 1.91 -15.98 -3.42
CA GLY A 323 0.94 -16.54 -4.38
C GLY A 323 0.23 -17.81 -3.90
N CYS A 324 0.76 -18.52 -2.91
CA CYS A 324 0.12 -19.68 -2.29
C CYS A 324 -1.02 -19.29 -1.32
N VAL A 325 -1.13 -18.01 -0.94
CA VAL A 325 -2.24 -17.53 -0.10
C VAL A 325 -3.39 -17.09 -1.00
N LYS A 326 -4.46 -17.90 -1.04
CA LYS A 326 -5.65 -17.66 -1.88
C LYS A 326 -6.82 -17.06 -1.09
N GLY A 327 -7.79 -16.50 -1.82
CA GLY A 327 -9.06 -16.03 -1.27
C GLY A 327 -9.06 -14.61 -0.71
N GLU A 328 -7.96 -13.86 -0.89
CA GLU A 328 -7.80 -12.50 -0.40
C GLU A 328 -7.71 -11.54 -1.59
N TRP A 329 -8.67 -10.63 -1.74
CA TRP A 329 -8.73 -9.71 -2.88
C TRP A 329 -7.45 -8.85 -3.00
N TRP A 330 -6.85 -8.47 -1.87
CA TRP A 330 -5.64 -7.64 -1.80
C TRP A 330 -4.33 -8.43 -2.07
N LEU A 331 -4.42 -9.74 -2.31
CA LEU A 331 -3.33 -10.58 -2.81
C LEU A 331 -3.58 -11.10 -4.23
N ASP A 332 -4.81 -10.96 -4.73
CA ASP A 332 -5.19 -11.56 -6.00
C ASP A 332 -4.44 -10.92 -7.18
N GLY A 333 -4.00 -11.76 -8.12
CA GLY A 333 -3.16 -11.35 -9.26
C GLY A 333 -1.75 -10.84 -8.90
N ARG A 334 -1.44 -10.62 -7.62
CA ARG A 334 -0.21 -9.95 -7.18
C ARG A 334 1.04 -10.74 -7.48
N ALA A 335 1.08 -12.00 -7.08
CA ALA A 335 2.24 -12.86 -7.31
C ALA A 335 2.57 -12.94 -8.80
N GLY A 336 1.54 -13.06 -9.65
CA GLY A 336 1.68 -13.03 -11.11
C GLY A 336 2.30 -11.73 -11.59
N TYR A 337 1.69 -10.58 -11.25
CA TYR A 337 2.18 -9.27 -11.66
C TYR A 337 3.66 -9.05 -11.28
N GLU A 338 4.01 -9.34 -10.02
CA GLU A 338 5.34 -9.09 -9.49
C GLU A 338 6.38 -10.04 -10.08
N ILE A 339 6.11 -11.35 -10.15
CA ILE A 339 7.09 -12.32 -10.67
C ILE A 339 7.38 -12.08 -12.16
N HIS A 340 6.35 -11.84 -12.99
CA HIS A 340 6.58 -11.54 -14.41
C HIS A 340 7.36 -10.22 -14.58
N GLY A 341 7.01 -9.22 -13.77
CA GLY A 341 7.75 -7.96 -13.71
C GLY A 341 9.22 -8.17 -13.36
N LEU A 342 9.51 -8.92 -12.30
CA LEU A 342 10.88 -9.22 -11.86
C LEU A 342 11.65 -10.01 -12.92
N THR A 343 11.03 -11.00 -13.55
CA THR A 343 11.61 -11.76 -14.66
C THR A 343 11.99 -10.84 -15.83
N SER A 344 11.16 -9.83 -16.16
CA SER A 344 11.44 -8.88 -17.23
C SER A 344 12.66 -7.98 -16.98
N LEU A 345 13.13 -7.90 -15.74
CA LEU A 345 14.31 -7.13 -15.34
C LEU A 345 15.58 -7.98 -15.25
N MET A 346 15.48 -9.31 -15.39
CA MET A 346 16.62 -10.21 -15.23
C MET A 346 17.60 -10.10 -16.41
N PRO A 347 18.92 -10.22 -16.16
CA PRO A 347 19.90 -10.36 -17.24
C PRO A 347 19.70 -11.66 -18.03
N ALA A 348 20.20 -11.69 -19.27
CA ALA A 348 20.24 -12.92 -20.06
C ALA A 348 21.00 -14.04 -19.31
N GLY A 349 20.49 -15.27 -19.37
CA GLY A 349 21.09 -16.43 -18.68
C GLY A 349 20.54 -16.70 -17.27
N TRP A 350 19.64 -15.86 -16.77
CA TRP A 350 19.00 -16.00 -15.45
C TRP A 350 17.65 -16.75 -15.51
N GLU A 351 17.28 -17.30 -16.67
CA GLU A 351 15.99 -17.95 -16.90
C GLU A 351 15.76 -19.10 -15.90
N THR A 352 16.79 -19.96 -15.73
CA THR A 352 16.75 -21.11 -14.80
C THR A 352 16.55 -20.72 -13.33
N ILE A 353 16.98 -19.51 -12.94
CA ILE A 353 16.85 -19.03 -11.55
C ILE A 353 15.41 -18.59 -11.25
N MET A 354 14.66 -18.24 -12.30
CA MET A 354 13.27 -17.80 -12.24
C MET A 354 12.28 -18.93 -12.50
N GLU A 355 12.73 -20.11 -12.94
CA GLU A 355 11.87 -21.29 -13.15
C GLU A 355 11.10 -21.67 -11.89
N TRP A 356 11.75 -21.73 -10.73
CA TRP A 356 11.08 -22.09 -9.48
C TRP A 356 9.96 -21.10 -9.10
N PRO A 357 10.21 -19.77 -8.99
CA PRO A 357 9.14 -18.80 -8.75
C PRO A 357 7.99 -18.87 -9.77
N LEU A 358 8.30 -19.04 -11.06
CA LEU A 358 7.30 -19.13 -12.12
C LEU A 358 6.47 -20.41 -12.03
N SER A 359 7.08 -21.54 -11.67
CA SER A 359 6.38 -22.83 -11.56
C SER A 359 5.28 -22.79 -10.49
N LEU A 360 5.49 -22.09 -9.38
CA LEU A 360 4.50 -21.96 -8.31
C LEU A 360 3.26 -21.16 -8.73
N LEU A 361 3.37 -20.26 -9.70
CA LEU A 361 2.21 -19.60 -10.29
C LEU A 361 1.33 -20.57 -11.08
N THR A 362 1.95 -21.51 -11.78
CA THR A 362 1.25 -22.48 -12.65
C THR A 362 0.62 -23.63 -11.86
N LEU A 363 1.25 -24.03 -10.75
CA LEU A 363 0.80 -25.17 -9.94
C LEU A 363 -0.44 -24.86 -9.10
N GLY A 364 -0.79 -23.58 -8.93
CA GLY A 364 -2.02 -23.17 -8.26
C GLY A 364 -2.22 -23.79 -6.86
N MET A 365 -1.12 -24.11 -6.15
CA MET A 365 -1.19 -24.69 -4.80
C MET A 365 -1.92 -23.77 -3.83
#